data_AF-G0QAC1-F1
#
_entry.id   AF-G0QAC1-F1
#
_cell.length_a   1.000
_cell.length_b   1.000
_cell.length_c   1.000
_cell.angle_alpha   90.00
_cell.angle_beta   90.00
_cell.angle_gamma   90.00
#
_symmetry.space_group_name_H-M   'P 1'
#
loop_
_entity.id
_entity.type
_entity.pdbx_description
1 polymer ?
#
loop_
_entity_poly.entity_id
_entity_poly.type
_entity_poly.pdbx_seq_one_letter_code
_entity_poly.pdbx_strand_id
1 'polypeptide(L)'
;MDNGIGEGYTREDHGDVADQLYALYAEGQSLRDLVSIVGEDALSEKDEKILEFTNEFEDRFVDQGSEEDRTIEESLGLSWELLSIVPQEELTKIDRETIEEYTGEEE
;
A
#
# COMPACT_ATOMS: atom_id res chain seq x y z
N MET A 1 -13.31 -4.54 -9.68
CA MET A 1 -12.81 -4.01 -10.97
C MET A 1 -12.20 -5.17 -11.74
N ASP A 2 -13.02 -6.14 -12.18
CA ASP A 2 -12.53 -7.53 -12.25
C ASP A 2 -12.24 -8.07 -13.65
N ASN A 3 -12.55 -7.32 -14.71
CA ASN A 3 -12.52 -7.87 -16.08
C ASN A 3 -11.16 -7.71 -16.80
N GLY A 4 -10.09 -7.33 -16.11
CA GLY A 4 -8.78 -7.08 -16.74
C GLY A 4 -7.57 -7.15 -15.81
N ILE A 5 -7.70 -7.78 -14.65
CA ILE A 5 -6.64 -7.96 -13.65
C ILE A 5 -6.47 -9.45 -13.34
N GLY A 6 -5.36 -9.82 -12.70
CA GLY A 6 -5.08 -11.22 -12.35
C GLY A 6 -4.27 -11.98 -13.39
N GLU A 7 -4.12 -13.29 -13.16
CA GLU A 7 -3.36 -14.21 -13.99
C GLU A 7 -3.82 -14.16 -15.46
N GLY A 8 -2.86 -14.08 -16.38
CA GLY A 8 -3.12 -14.00 -17.82
C GLY A 8 -3.50 -12.60 -18.33
N TYR A 9 -3.63 -11.60 -17.45
CA TYR A 9 -3.85 -10.19 -17.82
C TYR A 9 -2.73 -9.27 -17.33
N THR A 10 -2.42 -9.31 -16.03
CA THR A 10 -1.43 -8.43 -15.40
C THR A 10 -0.50 -9.26 -14.52
N ARG A 11 -0.88 -9.49 -13.25
CA ARG A 11 -0.22 -10.37 -12.29
C ARG A 11 -1.27 -10.85 -11.29
N GLU A 12 -1.04 -12.00 -10.66
CA GLU A 12 -2.01 -12.67 -9.78
C GLU A 12 -2.43 -11.85 -8.55
N ASP A 13 -1.50 -11.08 -7.99
CA ASP A 13 -1.65 -10.28 -6.77
C ASP A 13 -2.34 -8.93 -6.99
N HIS A 14 -2.61 -8.54 -8.24
CA HIS A 14 -3.06 -7.18 -8.57
C HIS A 14 -4.32 -6.77 -7.81
N GLY A 15 -5.34 -7.64 -7.76
CA GLY A 15 -6.60 -7.32 -7.08
C GLY A 15 -6.40 -7.02 -5.60
N ASP A 16 -5.71 -7.92 -4.91
CA ASP A 16 -5.51 -7.86 -3.47
C ASP A 16 -4.61 -6.69 -3.08
N VAL A 17 -3.54 -6.46 -3.84
CA VAL A 17 -2.65 -5.30 -3.66
C VAL A 17 -3.41 -3.99 -3.87
N ALA A 18 -4.26 -3.89 -4.89
CA ALA A 18 -5.04 -2.68 -5.14
C ALA A 18 -6.04 -2.40 -4.00
N ASP A 19 -6.73 -3.44 -3.52
CA ASP A 19 -7.66 -3.34 -2.39
C ASP A 19 -6.94 -2.96 -1.09
N GLN A 20 -5.74 -3.50 -0.85
CA GLN A 20 -4.92 -3.19 0.32
C GLN A 20 -4.43 -1.74 0.31
N LEU A 21 -3.89 -1.27 -0.82
CA LEU A 21 -3.43 0.12 -0.97
C LEU A 21 -4.59 1.09 -0.73
N TYR A 22 -5.76 0.79 -1.29
CA TYR A 22 -6.95 1.63 -1.10
C TYR A 22 -7.37 1.68 0.37
N ALA A 23 -7.37 0.54 1.06
CA ALA A 23 -7.72 0.47 2.48
C ALA A 23 -6.78 1.31 3.35
N LEU A 24 -5.46 1.13 3.20
CA LEU A 24 -4.46 1.87 3.96
C LEU A 24 -4.51 3.36 3.67
N TYR A 25 -4.67 3.76 2.40
CA TYR A 25 -4.75 5.17 2.03
C TYR A 25 -6.00 5.83 2.63
N ALA A 26 -7.16 5.16 2.61
CA ALA A 26 -8.38 5.67 3.24
C ALA A 26 -8.25 5.82 4.77
N GLU A 27 -7.59 4.87 5.42
CA GLU A 27 -7.27 4.95 6.86
C GLU A 27 -6.32 6.11 7.15
N GLY A 28 -5.25 6.25 6.37
CA GLY A 28 -4.27 7.32 6.48
C GLY A 28 -4.85 8.73 6.30
N GLN A 29 -5.77 8.93 5.36
CA GLN A 29 -6.49 10.21 5.25
C GLN A 29 -7.32 10.50 6.50
N SER A 30 -7.98 9.48 7.07
CA SER A 30 -8.73 9.64 8.33
C SER A 30 -7.80 9.94 9.52
N LEU A 31 -6.60 9.36 9.55
CA LEU A 31 -5.57 9.64 10.54
C LEU A 31 -5.04 11.07 10.41
N ARG A 32 -4.82 11.59 9.20
CA ARG A 32 -4.42 12.99 8.99
C ARG A 32 -5.45 13.97 9.55
N ASP A 33 -6.73 13.70 9.30
CA ASP A 33 -7.82 14.49 9.88
C ASP A 33 -7.78 14.45 11.42
N LEU A 34 -7.57 13.27 12.01
CA LEU A 34 -7.43 13.11 13.46
C LEU A 34 -6.23 13.90 14.00
N VAL A 35 -5.06 13.77 13.38
CA VAL A 35 -3.83 14.49 13.75
C VAL A 35 -4.05 16.00 13.75
N SER A 36 -4.78 16.53 12.77
CA SER A 36 -5.08 17.97 12.71
C SER A 36 -5.88 18.48 13.93
N ILE A 37 -6.56 17.58 14.66
CA ILE A 37 -7.38 17.88 15.83
C ILE A 37 -6.62 17.64 17.13
N VAL A 38 -5.96 16.48 17.26
CA VAL A 38 -5.36 16.02 18.53
C VAL A 38 -3.84 16.19 18.63
N GLY A 39 -3.16 16.42 17.51
CA GLY A 39 -1.69 16.47 17.40
C GLY A 39 -1.06 15.11 17.10
N GLU A 40 0.15 15.13 16.53
CA GLU A 40 0.90 13.92 16.13
C GLU A 40 1.31 13.04 17.32
N ASP A 41 1.56 13.64 18.49
CA ASP A 41 1.99 12.93 19.70
C ASP A 41 0.93 11.94 20.26
N ALA A 42 -0.31 11.99 19.74
CA ALA A 42 -1.40 11.13 20.18
C ALA A 42 -1.52 9.82 19.39
N LEU A 43 -0.68 9.63 18.36
CA LEU A 43 -0.74 8.46 17.50
C LEU A 43 -0.11 7.23 18.14
N SER A 44 -0.62 6.05 17.78
CA SER A 44 0.07 4.80 18.07
C SER A 44 1.18 4.55 17.05
N GLU A 45 2.15 3.70 17.38
CA GLU A 45 3.24 3.31 16.46
C GLU A 45 2.69 2.77 15.12
N LYS A 46 1.55 2.07 15.17
CA LYS A 46 0.84 1.59 13.99
C LYS A 46 0.31 2.77 13.14
N ASP A 47 -0.37 3.72 13.78
CA ASP A 47 -0.94 4.87 13.06
C ASP A 47 0.14 5.75 12.44
N GLU A 48 1.29 5.88 13.12
CA GLU A 48 2.47 6.54 12.58
C GLU A 48 2.95 5.85 11.28
N LYS A 49 2.99 4.51 11.26
CA LYS A 49 3.35 3.75 10.06
C LYS A 49 2.34 3.89 8.92
N ILE A 50 1.05 3.95 9.21
CA ILE A 50 0.03 4.17 8.18
C ILE A 50 0.13 5.59 7.60
N LEU A 51 0.44 6.60 8.43
CA LEU A 51 0.72 7.95 7.95
C LEU A 51 2.00 8.03 7.12
N GLU A 52 3.06 7.34 7.54
CA GLU A 52 4.31 7.21 6.77
C GLU A 52 4.02 6.59 5.40
N PHE A 53 3.29 5.48 5.36
CA PHE A 53 2.81 4.85 4.11
C PHE A 53 2.01 5.83 3.25
N THR A 54 1.11 6.62 3.85
CA THR A 54 0.24 7.54 3.11
C THR A 54 1.03 8.65 2.43
N ASN A 55 2.03 9.21 3.13
CA ASN A 55 2.93 10.21 2.54
C ASN A 55 3.74 9.59 1.40
N GLU A 56 4.39 8.45 1.65
CA GLU A 56 5.21 7.77 0.63
C GLU A 56 4.38 7.32 -0.58
N PHE A 57 3.12 6.93 -0.38
CA PHE A 57 2.20 6.59 -1.46
C PHE A 57 1.91 7.80 -2.35
N GLU A 58 1.64 8.97 -1.77
CA GLU A 58 1.43 10.19 -2.55
C GLU A 58 2.71 10.61 -3.29
N ASP A 59 3.85 10.63 -2.62
CA ASP A 59 5.13 11.09 -3.19
C ASP A 59 5.74 10.13 -4.21
N ARG A 60 5.56 8.81 -4.05
CA ARG A 60 6.22 7.82 -4.92
C ARG A 60 5.26 7.16 -5.90
N PHE A 61 4.07 6.78 -5.45
CA PHE A 61 3.11 6.05 -6.29
C PHE A 61 2.29 7.01 -7.15
N VAL A 62 1.72 8.05 -6.55
CA VAL A 62 0.83 8.99 -7.24
C VAL A 62 1.59 10.06 -8.02
N ASP A 63 2.63 10.67 -7.43
CA ASP A 63 3.44 11.71 -8.07
C ASP A 63 4.47 11.13 -9.06
N GLN A 64 3.95 10.48 -10.11
CA GLN A 64 4.77 10.00 -11.22
C GLN A 64 5.19 11.16 -12.12
N GLY A 65 6.48 11.20 -12.48
CA GLY A 65 7.02 12.26 -13.32
C GLY A 65 6.38 12.31 -14.70
N SER A 66 6.28 13.48 -15.33
CA SER A 66 5.68 13.62 -16.66
C SER A 66 6.41 12.89 -17.79
N GLU A 67 7.67 12.48 -17.54
CA GLU A 67 8.51 11.73 -18.46
C GLU A 67 8.67 10.25 -18.05
N GLU A 68 8.05 9.85 -16.93
CA GLU A 68 8.11 8.49 -16.41
C GLU A 68 6.95 7.67 -16.97
N ASP A 69 7.25 6.47 -17.47
CA ASP A 69 6.27 5.53 -18.02
C ASP A 69 6.45 4.17 -17.34
N ARG A 70 5.69 3.95 -16.27
CA ARG A 70 5.73 2.72 -15.47
C ARG A 70 4.85 1.65 -16.10
N THR A 71 5.43 0.47 -16.31
CA THR A 71 4.68 -0.75 -16.59
C THR A 71 3.83 -1.15 -15.37
N ILE A 72 2.84 -2.01 -15.59
CA ILE A 72 2.04 -2.53 -14.48
C ILE A 72 2.88 -3.33 -13.48
N GLU A 73 3.90 -4.06 -13.95
CA GLU A 73 4.81 -4.83 -13.09
C GLU A 73 5.66 -3.91 -12.19
N GLU A 74 6.13 -2.78 -12.72
CA GLU A 74 6.86 -1.76 -11.95
C GLU A 74 5.94 -1.11 -10.91
N SER A 75 4.70 -0.77 -11.28
CA SER A 75 3.72 -0.22 -10.34
C SER A 75 3.40 -1.20 -9.23
N LEU A 76 3.17 -2.48 -9.54
CA LEU A 76 2.90 -3.49 -8.53
C LEU A 76 4.15 -3.80 -7.67
N GLY A 77 5.36 -3.71 -8.23
CA GLY A 77 6.60 -3.78 -7.46
C GLY A 77 6.72 -2.63 -6.45
N LEU A 78 6.47 -1.40 -6.89
CA LEU A 78 6.44 -0.22 -6.03
C LEU A 78 5.37 -0.35 -4.93
N SER A 79 4.21 -0.93 -5.24
CA SER A 79 3.18 -1.22 -4.24
C SER A 79 3.73 -2.09 -3.10
N TRP A 80 4.46 -3.17 -3.39
CA TRP A 80 5.05 -4.02 -2.36
C TRP A 80 6.12 -3.32 -1.54
N GLU A 81 6.93 -2.46 -2.16
CA GLU A 81 7.86 -1.60 -1.42
C GLU A 81 7.13 -0.69 -0.42
N LEU A 82 6.01 -0.08 -0.83
CA LEU A 82 5.20 0.77 0.05
C LEU A 82 4.50 -0.03 1.15
N LEU A 83 3.93 -1.19 0.82
CA LEU A 83 3.28 -2.07 1.79
C LEU A 83 4.25 -2.57 2.86
N SER A 84 5.55 -2.66 2.57
CA SER A 84 6.57 -3.02 3.57
C SER A 84 6.77 -1.99 4.69
N ILE A 85 6.23 -0.78 4.54
CA ILE A 85 6.28 0.27 5.58
C ILE A 85 5.38 -0.10 6.77
N VAL A 86 4.23 -0.73 6.49
CA VAL A 86 3.26 -1.10 7.52
C VAL A 86 3.53 -2.52 8.04
N PRO A 87 3.21 -2.82 9.31
CA PRO A 87 3.31 -4.18 9.82
C PRO A 87 2.47 -5.15 8.99
N GLN A 88 2.98 -6.38 8.77
CA GLN A 88 2.25 -7.39 7.99
C GLN A 88 0.86 -7.72 8.56
N GLU A 89 0.68 -7.56 9.88
CA GLU A 89 -0.61 -7.73 10.57
C GLU A 89 -1.70 -6.78 10.03
N GLU A 90 -1.31 -5.66 9.43
CA GLU A 90 -2.21 -4.66 8.85
C GLU A 90 -2.56 -4.96 7.38
N LEU A 91 -1.89 -5.94 6.75
CA LEU A 91 -2.12 -6.38 5.37
C LEU A 91 -3.35 -7.31 5.26
N THR A 92 -4.49 -6.86 5.76
CA THR A 92 -5.71 -7.68 5.92
C THR A 92 -6.46 -8.03 4.63
N LYS A 93 -6.08 -7.45 3.49
CA LYS A 93 -6.69 -7.70 2.17
C LYS A 93 -5.89 -8.66 1.31
N ILE A 94 -4.67 -9.01 1.72
CA ILE A 94 -3.78 -9.88 0.96
C ILE A 94 -3.65 -11.20 1.71
N ASP A 95 -3.82 -12.31 0.99
CA ASP A 95 -3.59 -13.62 1.57
C ASP A 95 -2.11 -13.80 1.96
N ARG A 96 -1.89 -14.55 3.04
CA ARG A 96 -0.57 -14.73 3.62
C ARG A 96 0.43 -15.37 2.66
N GLU A 97 -0.01 -16.34 1.86
CA GLU A 97 0.82 -17.00 0.85
C GLU A 97 1.39 -15.97 -0.15
N THR A 98 0.57 -14.99 -0.56
CA THR A 98 0.99 -13.91 -1.45
C THR A 98 1.96 -12.96 -0.74
N ILE A 99 1.74 -12.63 0.53
CA ILE A 99 2.69 -11.81 1.30
C ILE A 99 4.05 -12.50 1.35
N GLU A 100 4.09 -13.79 1.72
CA GLU A 100 5.33 -14.58 1.82
C GLU A 100 6.07 -14.66 0.48
N GLU A 101 5.34 -14.81 -0.64
CA GLU A 101 5.93 -14.85 -1.98
C GLU A 101 6.64 -13.55 -2.37
N TYR A 102 6.06 -12.40 -2.06
CA TYR A 102 6.55 -11.10 -2.53
C TYR A 102 7.43 -10.35 -1.52
N THR A 103 7.37 -10.66 -0.22
CA THR A 103 8.28 -10.09 0.79
C THR A 103 9.48 -10.99 1.09
N GLY A 104 9.36 -12.30 0.87
CA GLY A 104 10.38 -13.29 1.23
C GLY A 104 10.58 -13.44 2.74
N GLU A 105 9.67 -12.88 3.54
CA GLU A 105 9.67 -12.99 5.00
C GLU A 105 8.83 -14.21 5.39
N GLU A 106 9.50 -15.32 5.72
CA GLU A 106 8.90 -16.41 6.51
C GLU A 106 8.87 -15.95 7.98
N GLU A 107 7.70 -16.01 8.64
CA GLU A 107 7.50 -15.66 10.07
C GLU A 107 8.61 -16.15 11.03
#